data_AF-A0A962EX23-F1
#
_entry.id   AF-A0A962EX23-F1
#
_cell.length_a   1.000
_cell.length_b   1.000
_cell.length_c   1.000
_cell.angle_alpha   90.00
_cell.angle_beta   90.00
_cell.angle_gamma   90.00
#
_symmetry.space_group_name_H-M   'P 1'
#
loop_
_entity.id
_entity.type
_entity.pdbx_description
1 polymer ?
#
loop_
_entity_poly.entity_id
_entity_poly.type
_entity_poly.pdbx_seq_one_letter_code
_entity_poly.pdbx_strand_id
1 'polypeptide(L)'
;MTGTTPRTRLDVVFARKAQRAVILRRGPKRHFCLIAWDLETDTFTPGQWMKGVVRLCDLSPSGDYLLYWAAQYHQSAADRNIERRDGATAAECYEPLADRRAAAFAFRKRHPGRRMPRYLRSEGPGVKAAPKPIDGTWTAISRPPFFSALALWPSFGTWTGGGYFRSDCEVVLSEAEDGMVPVENVPMPIRMKLARYGDQTARCDKEIRDIIAGINDAGRGTDDAEDDDARRAEVVSALKASGVRWLDWLAPQPSGDLLYAADGAVFRLEGWAGIPAKAARERSRLLADFNGLSFQQMRAPAEAMRW
;
A
#
# COMPACT_ATOMS: atom_id res chain seq x y z
N MET A 1 36.69 -3.09 7.58
CA MET A 1 35.47 -2.26 7.42
C MET A 1 34.27 -3.19 7.54
N THR A 2 33.66 -3.26 8.72
CA THR A 2 32.44 -4.05 8.97
C THR A 2 31.29 -3.38 8.24
N GLY A 3 31.02 -3.82 7.00
CA GLY A 3 29.89 -3.32 6.22
C GLY A 3 28.59 -3.70 6.91
N THR A 4 27.93 -2.75 7.58
CA THR A 4 26.59 -2.94 8.13
C THR A 4 25.63 -3.19 6.97
N THR A 5 25.19 -4.43 6.78
CA THR A 5 24.17 -4.79 5.79
C THR A 5 22.96 -3.88 5.97
N PRO A 6 22.50 -3.16 4.93
CA PRO A 6 21.38 -2.24 5.05
C PRO A 6 20.12 -3.00 5.48
N ARG A 7 19.43 -2.48 6.51
CA ARG A 7 18.21 -3.09 7.06
C ARG A 7 17.11 -3.15 6.01
N THR A 8 16.58 -4.34 5.77
CA THR A 8 15.29 -4.56 5.12
C THR A 8 14.18 -4.31 6.14
N ARG A 9 13.22 -3.44 5.81
CA ARG A 9 12.00 -3.24 6.63
C ARG A 9 10.80 -3.74 5.85
N LEU A 10 9.89 -4.41 6.52
CA LEU A 10 8.64 -4.89 5.96
C LEU A 10 7.47 -4.14 6.60
N ASP A 11 6.53 -3.68 5.78
CA ASP A 11 5.19 -3.27 6.22
C ASP A 11 4.17 -4.20 5.55
N VAL A 12 2.99 -4.37 6.14
CA VAL A 12 1.97 -5.29 5.63
C VAL A 12 0.58 -4.69 5.77
N VAL A 13 -0.30 -5.00 4.81
CA VAL A 13 -1.74 -4.78 4.91
C VAL A 13 -2.45 -6.04 4.46
N PHE A 14 -3.46 -6.47 5.22
CA PHE A 14 -4.25 -7.66 4.96
C PHE A 14 -5.62 -7.32 4.35
N ALA A 15 -6.12 -8.19 3.47
CA ALA A 15 -7.48 -8.08 2.96
C ALA A 15 -8.45 -8.55 4.04
N ARG A 16 -9.44 -7.71 4.37
CA ARG A 16 -10.40 -8.00 5.44
C ARG A 16 -11.40 -9.13 5.15
N LYS A 17 -11.54 -9.59 3.89
CA LYS A 17 -12.47 -10.67 3.50
C LYS A 17 -11.83 -11.75 2.61
N ALA A 18 -10.51 -11.76 2.48
CA ALA A 18 -9.80 -12.72 1.65
C ALA A 18 -8.47 -13.13 2.32
N GLN A 19 -7.99 -14.32 1.99
CA GLN A 19 -6.69 -14.82 2.45
C GLN A 19 -5.54 -14.22 1.62
N ARG A 20 -5.52 -12.90 1.53
CA ARG A 20 -4.55 -12.13 0.77
C ARG A 20 -3.97 -11.01 1.61
N ALA A 21 -2.68 -10.76 1.41
CA ALA A 21 -1.99 -9.62 2.00
C ALA A 21 -1.02 -9.02 0.98
N VAL A 22 -0.59 -7.80 1.27
CA VAL A 22 0.46 -7.15 0.50
C VAL A 22 1.55 -6.69 1.45
N ILE A 23 2.79 -7.05 1.13
CA ILE A 23 3.98 -6.65 1.86
C ILE A 23 4.67 -5.54 1.08
N LEU A 24 5.01 -4.47 1.78
CA LEU A 24 5.86 -3.41 1.29
C LEU A 24 7.27 -3.60 1.84
N ARG A 25 8.17 -4.07 0.99
CA ARG A 25 9.57 -4.26 1.35
C ARG A 25 10.37 -3.00 1.04
N ARG A 26 11.01 -2.42 2.06
CA ARG A 26 11.83 -1.21 1.96
C ARG A 26 13.32 -1.54 2.10
N GLY A 27 14.13 -1.00 1.17
CA GLY A 27 15.59 -0.96 1.27
C GLY A 27 16.33 -1.32 -0.02
N PRO A 28 17.64 -1.04 -0.14
CA PRO A 28 18.32 0.11 0.46
C PRO A 28 17.81 1.45 -0.12
N LYS A 29 17.86 2.54 0.67
CA LYS A 29 17.55 3.95 0.32
C LYS A 29 16.37 4.19 -0.66
N ARG A 30 15.19 4.56 -0.14
CA ARG A 30 14.02 5.03 -0.92
C ARG A 30 13.52 4.08 -2.03
N HIS A 31 13.95 2.82 -2.06
CA HIS A 31 13.39 1.80 -2.93
C HIS A 31 12.41 0.92 -2.16
N PHE A 32 11.26 0.72 -2.78
CA PHE A 32 10.13 -0.02 -2.24
C PHE A 32 9.72 -1.09 -3.25
N CYS A 33 9.62 -2.33 -2.82
CA CYS A 33 9.10 -3.44 -3.61
C CYS A 33 7.73 -3.83 -3.06
N LEU A 34 6.73 -3.94 -3.92
CA LEU A 34 5.42 -4.46 -3.57
C LEU A 34 5.41 -5.97 -3.78
N ILE A 35 4.97 -6.72 -2.77
CA ILE A 35 4.95 -8.18 -2.79
C ILE A 35 3.53 -8.62 -2.47
N ALA A 36 2.88 -9.36 -3.37
CA ALA A 36 1.61 -10.00 -3.07
C ALA A 36 1.86 -11.28 -2.27
N TRP A 37 1.00 -11.55 -1.29
CA TRP A 37 1.07 -12.71 -0.43
C TRP A 37 -0.29 -13.41 -0.40
N ASP A 38 -0.28 -14.68 -0.77
CA ASP A 38 -1.39 -15.62 -0.58
C ASP A 38 -1.20 -16.34 0.75
N LEU A 39 -2.13 -16.13 1.68
CA LEU A 39 -2.05 -16.64 3.06
C LEU A 39 -2.45 -18.12 3.17
N GLU A 40 -3.19 -18.63 2.18
CA GLU A 40 -3.64 -20.02 2.13
C GLU A 40 -2.44 -20.93 1.80
N THR A 41 -1.70 -20.54 0.77
CA THR A 41 -0.57 -21.30 0.21
C THR A 41 0.80 -20.87 0.74
N ASP A 42 0.86 -19.76 1.49
CA ASP A 42 2.10 -19.08 1.87
C ASP A 42 3.00 -18.75 0.67
N THR A 43 2.39 -18.42 -0.47
CA THR A 43 3.13 -18.03 -1.68
C THR A 43 3.30 -16.51 -1.75
N PHE A 44 4.50 -16.09 -2.11
CA PHE A 44 4.88 -14.68 -2.22
C PHE A 44 5.27 -14.37 -3.66
N THR A 45 4.64 -13.33 -4.22
CA THR A 45 4.91 -12.86 -5.59
C THR A 45 5.50 -11.45 -5.53
N PRO A 46 6.83 -11.30 -5.61
CA PRO A 46 7.47 -10.00 -5.74
C PRO A 46 7.05 -9.31 -7.04
N GLY A 47 6.68 -8.04 -6.95
CA GLY A 47 6.19 -7.26 -8.07
C GLY A 47 7.03 -6.02 -8.34
N GLN A 48 6.33 -4.91 -8.55
CA GLN A 48 6.95 -3.69 -9.05
C GLN A 48 7.73 -2.94 -7.97
N TRP A 49 8.83 -2.33 -8.41
CA TRP A 49 9.65 -1.46 -7.58
C TRP A 49 9.35 0.01 -7.86
N MET A 50 9.24 0.80 -6.80
CA MET A 50 9.09 2.25 -6.85
C MET A 50 10.22 2.93 -6.08
N LYS A 51 10.79 3.98 -6.66
CA LYS A 51 11.68 4.93 -5.99
C LYS A 51 10.86 6.09 -5.43
N GLY A 52 11.05 6.41 -4.14
CA GLY A 52 10.33 7.49 -3.46
C GLY A 52 10.10 7.19 -1.98
N VAL A 53 8.92 7.55 -1.49
CA VAL A 53 8.36 7.08 -0.23
C VAL A 53 7.00 6.48 -0.55
N VAL A 54 6.73 5.28 -0.04
CA VAL A 54 5.42 4.63 -0.19
C VAL A 54 4.90 4.30 1.19
N ARG A 55 3.60 4.50 1.39
CA ARG A 55 2.84 4.00 2.55
C ARG A 55 1.65 3.21 2.03
N LEU A 56 1.50 1.97 2.48
CA LEU A 56 0.28 1.22 2.25
C LEU A 56 -0.82 1.85 3.11
N CYS A 57 -1.98 2.13 2.51
CA CYS A 57 -3.11 2.72 3.24
C CYS A 57 -4.13 1.65 3.57
N ASP A 58 -4.61 0.93 2.55
CA ASP A 58 -5.58 -0.13 2.74
C ASP A 58 -5.58 -1.09 1.54
N LEU A 59 -6.05 -2.31 1.78
CA LEU A 59 -6.27 -3.30 0.75
C LEU A 59 -7.78 -3.56 0.67
N SER A 60 -8.33 -3.54 -0.55
CA SER A 60 -9.74 -3.82 -0.77
C SER A 60 -10.16 -5.14 -0.13
N PRO A 61 -11.42 -5.31 0.29
CA PRO A 61 -11.87 -6.52 1.01
C PRO A 61 -11.52 -7.84 0.32
N SER A 62 -11.60 -7.88 -1.01
CA SER A 62 -11.21 -9.01 -1.84
C SER A 62 -9.69 -9.20 -2.00
N GLY A 63 -8.90 -8.16 -1.77
CA GLY A 63 -7.46 -8.13 -2.05
C GLY A 63 -7.10 -7.69 -3.47
N ASP A 64 -8.08 -7.38 -4.32
CA ASP A 64 -7.83 -7.13 -5.76
C ASP A 64 -7.25 -5.74 -6.05
N TYR A 65 -7.54 -4.75 -5.19
CA TYR A 65 -7.03 -3.38 -5.30
C TYR A 65 -6.31 -2.94 -4.03
N LEU A 66 -5.21 -2.25 -4.23
CA LEU A 66 -4.43 -1.58 -3.19
C LEU A 66 -4.65 -0.07 -3.27
N LEU A 67 -4.88 0.55 -2.12
CA LEU A 67 -4.80 1.98 -1.92
C LEU A 67 -3.48 2.30 -1.23
N TYR A 68 -2.69 3.19 -1.83
CA TYR A 68 -1.42 3.61 -1.26
C TYR A 68 -1.21 5.11 -1.44
N TRP A 69 -0.45 5.68 -0.52
CA TRP A 69 0.07 7.02 -0.65
C TRP A 69 1.54 6.95 -1.05
N ALA A 70 1.98 7.85 -1.92
CA ALA A 70 3.37 7.94 -2.29
C ALA A 70 3.85 9.38 -2.48
N ALA A 71 5.16 9.54 -2.30
CA ALA A 71 5.88 10.78 -2.55
C ALA A 71 7.13 10.54 -3.39
N GLN A 72 7.28 11.33 -4.44
CA GLN A 72 8.53 11.50 -5.17
C GLN A 72 9.04 12.92 -4.96
N TYR A 73 10.18 13.02 -4.30
CA TYR A 73 10.90 14.28 -4.22
C TYR A 73 11.46 14.59 -5.60
N HIS A 74 11.02 15.68 -6.24
CA HIS A 74 11.70 16.21 -7.41
C HIS A 74 13.20 16.36 -7.09
N GLN A 75 14.04 15.81 -7.98
CA GLN A 75 15.47 15.56 -7.76
C GLN A 75 16.15 16.62 -6.89
N SER A 76 16.47 16.28 -5.64
CA SER A 76 17.40 17.10 -4.89
C SER A 76 18.79 17.01 -5.55
N ALA A 77 19.61 18.04 -5.45
CA ALA A 77 21.00 17.98 -5.96
C ALA A 77 21.81 16.81 -5.37
N ALA A 78 21.42 16.32 -4.18
CA ALA A 78 21.99 15.13 -3.56
C ALA A 78 21.59 13.82 -4.27
N ASP A 79 20.37 13.72 -4.80
CA ASP A 79 19.89 12.52 -5.53
C ASP A 79 20.64 12.33 -6.85
N ARG A 80 20.98 13.43 -7.56
CA ARG A 80 21.79 13.41 -8.80
C ARG A 80 23.22 12.91 -8.59
N ASN A 81 23.79 13.15 -7.40
CA ASN A 81 25.15 12.73 -7.06
C ASN A 81 25.24 11.25 -6.65
N ILE A 82 24.16 10.64 -6.18
CA ILE A 82 24.11 9.21 -5.82
C ILE A 82 23.94 8.35 -7.07
N GLU A 83 23.08 8.75 -8.02
CA GLU A 83 22.90 8.03 -9.31
C GLU A 83 24.19 7.97 -10.12
N ARG A 84 25.00 9.04 -10.11
CA ARG A 84 26.34 9.05 -10.72
C ARG A 84 27.34 8.12 -10.03
N ARG A 85 27.12 7.79 -8.75
CA ARG A 85 28.05 6.98 -7.93
C ARG A 85 27.69 5.50 -7.93
N ASP A 86 26.40 5.19 -7.93
CA ASP A 86 25.87 3.82 -7.83
C ASP A 86 25.52 3.21 -9.20
N GLY A 87 25.65 3.95 -10.31
CA GLY A 87 25.48 3.45 -11.68
C GLY A 87 24.05 3.06 -12.06
N ALA A 88 23.12 3.03 -11.11
CA ALA A 88 21.70 2.79 -11.34
C ALA A 88 21.05 4.05 -11.91
N THR A 89 20.63 4.00 -13.17
CA THR A 89 19.95 5.13 -13.80
C THR A 89 18.53 5.26 -13.25
N ALA A 90 18.09 6.46 -12.88
CA ALA A 90 16.72 6.73 -12.41
C ALA A 90 15.63 6.22 -13.38
N ALA A 91 16.00 6.03 -14.65
CA ALA A 91 15.14 5.55 -15.73
C ALA A 91 14.66 4.09 -15.58
N GLU A 92 15.21 3.33 -14.64
CA GLU A 92 14.92 1.89 -14.53
C GLU A 92 13.76 1.56 -13.58
N CYS A 93 13.49 2.39 -12.55
CA CYS A 93 12.38 2.21 -11.61
C CYS A 93 11.04 2.70 -12.17
N TYR A 94 9.92 2.17 -11.69
CA TYR A 94 8.61 2.71 -12.07
C TYR A 94 8.44 4.15 -11.57
N GLU A 95 8.26 5.08 -12.51
CA GLU A 95 7.98 6.49 -12.27
C GLU A 95 6.54 6.80 -12.69
N PRO A 96 5.58 6.86 -11.75
CA PRO A 96 4.17 7.05 -12.06
C PRO A 96 3.87 8.37 -12.77
N LEU A 97 4.68 9.41 -12.55
CA LEU A 97 4.53 10.71 -13.22
C LEU A 97 4.98 10.69 -14.69
N ALA A 98 5.81 9.72 -15.07
CA ALA A 98 6.29 9.56 -16.45
C ALA A 98 5.39 8.62 -17.27
N ASP A 99 4.53 7.81 -16.63
CA ASP A 99 3.66 6.85 -17.32
C ASP A 99 2.41 7.53 -17.91
N ARG A 100 2.52 7.98 -19.16
CA ARG A 100 1.44 8.61 -19.93
C ARG A 100 0.32 7.66 -20.38
N ARG A 101 0.28 6.40 -19.92
CA ARG A 101 -0.75 5.42 -20.35
C ARG A 101 -2.14 5.68 -19.79
N ALA A 102 -2.26 6.47 -18.71
CA ALA A 102 -3.54 7.02 -18.27
C ALA A 102 -4.24 7.81 -19.41
N ALA A 103 -3.48 8.52 -20.24
CA ALA A 103 -3.98 9.22 -21.43
C ALA A 103 -4.30 8.29 -22.62
N ALA A 104 -3.73 7.08 -22.70
CA ALA A 104 -3.85 6.20 -23.87
C ALA A 104 -5.18 5.41 -23.94
N PHE A 105 -5.92 5.31 -22.83
CA PHE A 105 -7.28 4.77 -22.83
C PHE A 105 -8.37 5.81 -23.11
N ALA A 106 -7.95 7.02 -23.50
CA ALA A 106 -8.87 8.08 -23.87
C ALA A 106 -9.43 7.86 -25.29
N PHE A 107 -10.76 7.88 -25.36
CA PHE A 107 -11.62 8.08 -26.53
C PHE A 107 -11.88 6.88 -27.46
N ARG A 108 -13.04 6.24 -27.24
CA ARG A 108 -13.93 5.92 -28.37
C ARG A 108 -14.35 7.25 -29.00
N LYS A 109 -13.96 7.51 -30.27
CA LYS A 109 -14.36 8.70 -31.03
C LYS A 109 -15.88 8.91 -30.92
N ARG A 110 -16.30 10.12 -30.54
CA ARG A 110 -17.71 10.53 -30.48
C ARG A 110 -18.33 10.50 -31.88
N HIS A 111 -19.54 9.94 -32.00
CA HIS A 111 -20.35 10.10 -33.20
C HIS A 111 -20.92 11.54 -33.27
N PRO A 112 -20.77 12.25 -34.40
CA PRO A 112 -21.29 13.61 -34.54
C PRO A 112 -22.84 13.60 -34.55
N GLY A 113 -23.46 14.50 -33.78
CA GLY A 113 -24.92 14.75 -33.84
C GLY A 113 -25.74 14.50 -32.57
N ARG A 114 -25.18 13.90 -31.51
CA ARG A 114 -25.89 13.79 -30.21
C ARG A 114 -25.76 15.10 -29.41
N ARG A 115 -26.88 15.79 -29.15
CA ARG A 115 -26.93 16.92 -28.20
C ARG A 115 -26.43 16.47 -26.83
N MET A 116 -25.52 17.24 -26.22
CA MET A 116 -24.91 16.88 -24.94
C MET A 116 -25.97 16.81 -23.83
N PRO A 117 -26.10 15.68 -23.12
CA PRO A 117 -26.95 15.57 -21.94
C PRO A 117 -26.58 16.62 -20.90
N ARG A 118 -27.55 17.09 -20.12
CA ARG A 118 -27.43 18.24 -19.20
C ARG A 118 -26.28 18.09 -18.18
N TYR A 119 -25.93 16.86 -17.79
CA TYR A 119 -24.82 16.53 -16.88
C TYR A 119 -23.41 16.67 -17.47
N LEU A 120 -23.29 16.99 -18.77
CA LEU A 120 -22.03 17.20 -19.49
C LEU A 120 -21.79 18.68 -19.85
N ARG A 121 -22.65 19.61 -19.41
CA ARG A 121 -22.47 21.05 -19.59
C ARG A 121 -21.64 21.59 -18.43
N SER A 122 -20.55 22.28 -18.71
CA SER A 122 -19.55 22.75 -17.76
C SER A 122 -19.98 23.91 -16.85
N GLU A 123 -21.24 24.32 -16.88
CA GLU A 123 -21.74 25.44 -16.07
C GLU A 123 -23.09 25.08 -15.42
N GLY A 124 -23.01 24.64 -14.16
CA GLY A 124 -24.12 24.24 -13.29
C GLY A 124 -23.59 23.50 -12.06
N PRO A 125 -24.33 23.38 -10.95
CA PRO A 125 -23.89 22.63 -9.77
C PRO A 125 -23.65 21.17 -10.20
N GLY A 126 -22.38 20.76 -10.24
CA GLY A 126 -21.93 19.59 -11.00
C GLY A 126 -20.77 19.83 -11.99
N VAL A 127 -20.16 21.04 -12.01
CA VAL A 127 -18.87 21.26 -12.67
C VAL A 127 -17.83 20.33 -12.04
N LYS A 128 -17.38 19.30 -12.77
CA LYS A 128 -16.23 18.49 -12.34
C LYS A 128 -15.03 19.43 -12.28
N ALA A 129 -14.46 19.60 -11.09
CA ALA A 129 -13.25 20.40 -10.91
C ALA A 129 -12.16 19.93 -11.89
N ALA A 130 -11.39 20.87 -12.44
CA ALA A 130 -10.27 20.53 -13.31
C ALA A 130 -9.25 19.70 -12.51
N PRO A 131 -8.66 18.63 -13.09
CA PRO A 131 -7.64 17.86 -12.40
C PRO A 131 -6.46 18.75 -12.02
N LYS A 132 -5.99 18.65 -10.78
CA LYS A 132 -4.79 19.34 -10.32
C LYS A 132 -3.52 18.61 -10.79
N PRO A 133 -2.44 19.33 -11.11
CA PRO A 133 -1.14 18.70 -11.33
C PRO A 133 -0.61 18.09 -10.02
N ILE A 134 0.19 17.04 -10.13
CA ILE A 134 0.86 16.41 -8.98
C ILE A 134 2.15 17.18 -8.70
N ASP A 135 2.32 17.66 -7.47
CA ASP A 135 3.47 18.43 -7.00
C ASP A 135 4.50 17.59 -6.23
N GLY A 136 4.42 16.27 -6.37
CA GLY A 136 5.35 15.30 -5.81
C GLY A 136 4.73 14.35 -4.78
N THR A 137 3.48 14.55 -4.37
CA THR A 137 2.76 13.61 -3.48
C THR A 137 1.38 13.23 -4.01
N TRP A 138 0.98 11.97 -3.83
CA TRP A 138 -0.30 11.48 -4.32
C TRP A 138 -0.84 10.28 -3.55
N THR A 139 -2.14 10.08 -3.69
CA THR A 139 -2.86 8.85 -3.37
C THR A 139 -3.18 8.11 -4.65
N ALA A 140 -3.01 6.80 -4.69
CA ALA A 140 -3.30 6.00 -5.87
C ALA A 140 -3.94 4.66 -5.53
N ILE A 141 -4.71 4.16 -6.49
CA ILE A 141 -5.26 2.81 -6.50
C ILE A 141 -4.53 2.00 -7.57
N SER A 142 -4.06 0.80 -7.25
CA SER A 142 -3.42 -0.14 -8.18
C SER A 142 -3.88 -1.58 -7.94
N ARG A 143 -3.49 -2.49 -8.84
CA ARG A 143 -3.62 -3.95 -8.62
C ARG A 143 -2.31 -4.50 -8.06
N PRO A 144 -2.32 -5.20 -6.91
CA PRO A 144 -1.14 -5.93 -6.44
C PRO A 144 -0.66 -6.97 -7.47
N PRO A 145 0.65 -7.23 -7.56
CA PRO A 145 1.77 -6.62 -6.83
C PRO A 145 2.37 -5.41 -7.59
N PHE A 146 1.56 -4.59 -8.28
CA PHE A 146 2.03 -3.45 -9.06
C PHE A 146 1.71 -2.10 -8.39
N PHE A 147 2.59 -1.13 -8.62
CA PHE A 147 2.37 0.27 -8.31
C PHE A 147 1.80 1.05 -9.50
N SER A 148 1.61 0.41 -10.65
CA SER A 148 0.98 1.05 -11.80
C SER A 148 -0.47 1.42 -11.48
N ALA A 149 -0.73 2.72 -11.46
CA ALA A 149 -1.96 3.27 -10.90
C ALA A 149 -3.12 3.17 -11.91
N LEU A 150 -4.25 2.67 -11.44
CA LEU A 150 -5.55 2.72 -12.13
C LEU A 150 -6.23 4.09 -11.98
N ALA A 151 -5.98 4.76 -10.85
CA ALA A 151 -6.38 6.13 -10.60
C ALA A 151 -5.43 6.76 -9.57
N LEU A 152 -5.23 8.08 -9.69
CA LEU A 152 -4.29 8.83 -8.85
C LEU A 152 -4.87 10.21 -8.55
N TRP A 153 -4.81 10.62 -7.29
CA TRP A 153 -5.21 11.94 -6.78
C TRP A 153 -4.01 12.69 -6.22
N PRO A 154 -3.82 13.97 -6.56
CA PRO A 154 -2.74 14.76 -6.00
C PRO A 154 -3.02 15.02 -4.52
N SER A 155 -2.04 14.74 -3.68
CA SER A 155 -2.11 15.00 -2.24
C SER A 155 -1.33 16.26 -1.90
N PHE A 156 -1.67 16.92 -0.79
CA PHE A 156 -0.94 18.07 -0.29
C PHE A 156 0.10 17.64 0.77
N GLY A 157 1.30 17.29 0.30
CA GLY A 157 2.39 16.85 1.15
C GLY A 157 2.00 15.64 2.01
N THR A 158 2.21 15.74 3.32
CA THR A 158 1.80 14.70 4.30
C THR A 158 0.49 15.03 5.02
N TRP A 159 -0.18 16.13 4.67
CA TRP A 159 -1.37 16.62 5.36
C TRP A 159 -2.66 15.98 4.84
N THR A 160 -2.67 15.60 3.56
CA THR A 160 -3.77 14.87 2.93
C THR A 160 -3.25 13.58 2.28
N GLY A 161 -4.20 12.72 1.90
CA GLY A 161 -3.97 11.49 1.17
C GLY A 161 -4.12 10.22 1.98
N GLY A 162 -4.05 9.11 1.26
CA GLY A 162 -4.51 7.81 1.73
C GLY A 162 -6.04 7.74 1.82
N GLY A 163 -6.52 6.88 2.70
CA GLY A 163 -7.94 6.53 2.78
C GLY A 163 -8.13 5.05 3.08
N TYR A 164 -9.31 4.53 2.76
CA TYR A 164 -9.65 3.12 2.95
C TYR A 164 -10.81 2.67 2.05
N PHE A 165 -10.96 1.35 1.89
CA PHE A 165 -12.06 0.72 1.17
C PHE A 165 -13.22 0.37 2.11
N ARG A 166 -14.39 0.99 1.88
CA ARG A 166 -15.64 0.49 2.47
C ARG A 166 -16.07 -0.83 1.85
N SER A 167 -15.85 -0.97 0.54
CA SER A 167 -16.09 -2.18 -0.25
C SER A 167 -15.12 -2.23 -1.43
N ASP A 168 -15.13 -3.31 -2.21
CA ASP A 168 -14.32 -3.41 -3.45
C ASP A 168 -14.68 -2.35 -4.51
N CYS A 169 -15.82 -1.66 -4.34
CA CYS A 169 -16.27 -0.61 -5.25
C CYS A 169 -16.59 0.71 -4.54
N GLU A 170 -16.11 0.92 -3.32
CA GLU A 170 -16.31 2.20 -2.60
C GLU A 170 -15.07 2.55 -1.79
N VAL A 171 -14.45 3.67 -2.14
CA VAL A 171 -13.23 4.19 -1.50
C VAL A 171 -13.52 5.52 -0.83
N VAL A 172 -13.07 5.63 0.41
CA VAL A 172 -13.04 6.89 1.15
C VAL A 172 -11.63 7.45 1.02
N LEU A 173 -11.50 8.63 0.43
CA LEU A 173 -10.22 9.33 0.27
C LEU A 173 -10.08 10.41 1.33
N SER A 174 -8.89 10.52 1.91
CA SER A 174 -8.54 11.60 2.84
C SER A 174 -7.94 12.79 2.09
N GLU A 175 -8.58 13.22 1.01
CA GLU A 175 -8.11 14.33 0.18
C GLU A 175 -8.90 15.63 0.41
N ALA A 176 -8.30 16.75 0.04
CA ALA A 176 -8.98 18.05 0.04
C ALA A 176 -10.19 18.04 -0.92
N GLU A 177 -11.17 18.90 -0.68
CA GLU A 177 -12.40 18.98 -1.48
C GLU A 177 -12.14 19.14 -2.98
N ASP A 178 -11.17 19.98 -3.32
CA ASP A 178 -10.72 20.24 -4.68
C ASP A 178 -9.66 19.25 -5.18
N GLY A 179 -9.31 18.25 -4.37
CA GLY A 179 -8.41 17.13 -4.67
C GLY A 179 -9.13 15.80 -4.93
N MET A 180 -10.47 15.79 -4.95
CA MET A 180 -11.27 14.57 -5.16
C MET A 180 -11.39 14.11 -6.62
N VAL A 181 -10.80 14.86 -7.56
CA VAL A 181 -10.78 14.52 -9.00
C VAL A 181 -9.45 13.85 -9.35
N PRO A 182 -9.47 12.63 -9.93
CA PRO A 182 -8.23 11.98 -10.32
C PRO A 182 -7.54 12.74 -11.44
N VAL A 183 -6.21 12.70 -11.43
CA VAL A 183 -5.35 13.29 -12.46
C VAL A 183 -5.70 12.71 -13.82
N GLU A 184 -5.63 13.52 -14.88
CA GLU A 184 -6.03 13.15 -16.25
C GLU A 184 -7.49 12.68 -16.43
N ASN A 185 -8.36 12.83 -15.42
CA ASN A 185 -9.74 12.31 -15.46
C ASN A 185 -9.80 10.83 -15.87
N VAL A 186 -8.87 10.00 -15.39
CA VAL A 186 -8.85 8.56 -15.74
C VAL A 186 -10.24 7.96 -15.51
N PRO A 187 -10.81 7.26 -16.52
CA PRO A 187 -12.15 6.72 -16.40
C PRO A 187 -12.20 5.67 -15.31
N MET A 188 -12.94 5.98 -14.25
CA MET A 188 -13.23 5.06 -13.17
C MET A 188 -14.46 4.21 -13.53
N PRO A 189 -14.58 2.95 -13.09
CA PRO A 189 -15.76 2.15 -13.34
C PRO A 189 -16.99 2.84 -12.78
N ILE A 190 -18.11 2.74 -13.47
CA ILE A 190 -19.40 3.33 -13.02
C ILE A 190 -19.78 2.84 -11.62
N ARG A 191 -19.38 1.62 -11.26
CA ARG A 191 -19.65 1.02 -9.95
C ARG A 191 -18.74 1.54 -8.84
N MET A 192 -17.58 2.08 -9.19
CA MET A 192 -16.60 2.60 -8.24
C MET A 192 -17.09 3.95 -7.71
N LYS A 193 -17.39 4.00 -6.41
CA LYS A 193 -17.84 5.21 -5.70
C LYS A 193 -16.67 5.80 -4.94
N LEU A 194 -16.55 7.13 -4.98
CA LEU A 194 -15.62 7.88 -4.14
C LEU A 194 -16.43 8.64 -3.11
N ALA A 195 -15.99 8.54 -1.86
CA ALA A 195 -16.44 9.39 -0.77
C ALA A 195 -15.23 10.16 -0.23
N ARG A 196 -15.48 11.36 0.28
CA ARG A 196 -14.45 12.12 0.99
C ARG A 196 -14.51 11.80 2.47
N TYR A 197 -13.34 11.69 3.10
CA TYR A 197 -13.25 11.58 4.54
C TYR A 197 -13.93 12.78 5.23
N GLY A 198 -14.82 12.49 6.20
CA GLY A 198 -15.54 13.52 6.96
C GLY A 198 -16.95 13.85 6.44
N ASP A 199 -17.36 13.36 5.26
CA ASP A 199 -18.72 13.57 4.75
C ASP A 199 -19.72 12.61 5.41
N GLN A 200 -20.29 13.05 6.55
CA GLN A 200 -21.53 12.62 7.24
C GLN A 200 -21.92 11.11 7.27
N THR A 201 -20.95 10.19 7.26
CA THR A 201 -21.17 8.73 7.43
C THR A 201 -20.41 8.17 8.64
N ALA A 202 -20.35 8.96 9.71
CA ALA A 202 -19.42 8.81 10.83
C ALA A 202 -19.48 7.46 11.57
N ARG A 203 -20.66 6.82 11.70
CA ARG A 203 -20.80 5.57 12.47
C ARG A 203 -20.26 4.35 11.70
N CYS A 204 -20.74 4.11 10.47
CA CYS A 204 -20.25 3.01 9.64
C CYS A 204 -18.75 3.17 9.31
N ASP A 205 -18.29 4.42 9.14
CA ASP A 205 -16.88 4.71 8.91
C ASP A 205 -16.02 4.43 10.13
N LYS A 206 -16.52 4.67 11.34
CA LYS A 206 -15.80 4.35 12.56
C LYS A 206 -15.63 2.83 12.68
N GLU A 207 -16.71 2.06 12.53
CA GLU A 207 -16.65 0.60 12.62
C GLU A 207 -15.68 -0.01 11.60
N ILE A 208 -15.71 0.45 10.34
CA ILE A 208 -14.77 -0.01 9.31
C ILE A 208 -13.34 0.42 9.64
N ARG A 209 -13.12 1.64 10.12
CA ARG A 209 -11.79 2.10 10.52
C ARG A 209 -11.25 1.35 11.72
N ASP A 210 -12.08 1.02 12.69
CA ASP A 210 -11.67 0.25 13.87
C ASP A 210 -11.29 -1.19 13.46
N ILE A 211 -12.01 -1.78 12.48
CA ILE A 211 -11.62 -3.08 11.88
C ILE A 211 -10.29 -2.97 11.14
N ILE A 212 -10.12 -1.96 10.28
CA ILE A 212 -8.89 -1.76 9.51
C ILE A 212 -7.72 -1.46 10.44
N ALA A 213 -7.94 -0.63 11.47
CA ALA A 213 -6.98 -0.36 12.52
C ALA A 213 -6.63 -1.67 13.22
N GLY A 214 -7.58 -2.48 13.70
CA GLY A 214 -7.27 -3.76 14.33
C GLY A 214 -6.49 -4.74 13.42
N ILE A 215 -6.76 -4.74 12.11
CA ILE A 215 -6.03 -5.55 11.13
C ILE A 215 -4.59 -5.01 10.90
N ASN A 216 -4.43 -3.69 10.84
CA ASN A 216 -3.15 -3.01 10.56
C ASN A 216 -2.31 -2.69 11.81
N ASP A 217 -2.94 -2.71 13.00
CA ASP A 217 -2.39 -2.54 14.35
C ASP A 217 -1.99 -3.88 14.98
N ALA A 218 -1.84 -4.87 14.12
CA ALA A 218 -0.96 -6.01 14.29
C ALA A 218 0.52 -5.57 14.53
N GLY A 219 0.79 -4.82 15.61
CA GLY A 219 2.13 -4.64 16.18
C GLY A 219 2.86 -3.34 15.85
N ARG A 220 2.20 -2.25 15.44
CA ARG A 220 2.83 -0.91 15.48
C ARG A 220 2.67 -0.32 16.89
N GLY A 221 3.35 -0.92 17.87
CA GLY A 221 3.17 -0.65 19.30
C GLY A 221 2.73 0.77 19.66
N THR A 222 1.54 0.85 20.26
CA THR A 222 1.12 1.95 21.12
C THR A 222 0.93 1.37 22.52
N ASP A 223 1.51 2.02 23.52
CA ASP A 223 1.71 1.52 24.89
C ASP A 223 0.41 1.28 25.72
N ASP A 224 -0.79 1.27 25.11
CA ASP A 224 -2.08 1.38 25.81
C ASP A 224 -3.16 0.35 25.36
N ALA A 225 -2.93 -0.96 25.47
CA ALA A 225 -4.00 -1.98 25.38
C ALA A 225 -3.74 -3.13 26.39
N GLU A 226 -4.65 -3.45 27.32
CA GLU A 226 -4.22 -4.09 28.58
C GLU A 226 -4.21 -5.64 28.65
N ASP A 227 -4.93 -6.41 27.82
CA ASP A 227 -4.99 -7.89 27.99
C ASP A 227 -4.46 -8.72 26.80
N ASP A 228 -4.92 -8.47 25.57
CA ASP A 228 -4.37 -9.12 24.36
C ASP A 228 -2.92 -8.69 24.08
N ASP A 229 -2.52 -7.52 24.60
CA ASP A 229 -1.17 -7.00 24.46
C ASP A 229 -0.19 -7.68 25.42
N ALA A 230 -0.62 -8.13 26.60
CA ALA A 230 0.28 -8.79 27.56
C ALA A 230 0.93 -10.03 26.94
N ARG A 231 0.11 -10.88 26.30
CA ARG A 231 0.60 -12.08 25.62
C ARG A 231 1.46 -11.74 24.40
N ARG A 232 1.09 -10.71 23.63
CA ARG A 232 1.90 -10.23 22.50
C ARG A 232 3.25 -9.69 22.99
N ALA A 233 3.26 -8.90 24.06
CA ALA A 233 4.45 -8.33 24.70
C ALA A 233 5.40 -9.40 25.24
N GLU A 234 4.88 -10.50 25.79
CA GLU A 234 5.69 -11.67 26.16
C GLU A 234 6.38 -12.28 24.95
N VAL A 235 5.65 -12.50 23.85
CA VAL A 235 6.20 -13.06 22.60
C VAL A 235 7.22 -12.10 21.99
N VAL A 236 6.93 -10.80 21.95
CA VAL A 236 7.87 -9.75 21.51
C VAL A 236 9.16 -9.81 22.32
N SER A 237 9.05 -9.88 23.65
CA SER A 237 10.20 -9.93 24.55
C SER A 237 11.02 -11.21 24.34
N ALA A 238 10.36 -12.35 24.18
CA ALA A 238 11.01 -13.62 23.89
C ALA A 238 11.70 -13.63 22.52
N LEU A 239 11.08 -13.06 21.48
CA LEU A 239 11.68 -12.91 20.16
C LEU A 239 12.94 -12.06 20.23
N LYS A 240 12.91 -10.91 20.92
CA LYS A 240 14.09 -10.07 21.15
C LYS A 240 15.20 -10.83 21.89
N ALA A 241 14.85 -11.56 22.96
CA ALA A 241 15.80 -12.37 23.72
C ALA A 241 16.42 -13.52 22.89
N SER A 242 15.71 -14.02 21.87
CA SER A 242 16.21 -15.05 20.95
C SER A 242 17.19 -14.56 19.90
N GLY A 243 17.50 -13.25 19.86
CA GLY A 243 18.43 -12.64 18.92
C GLY A 243 17.78 -11.97 17.70
N VAL A 244 16.45 -11.85 17.65
CA VAL A 244 15.78 -10.99 16.66
C VAL A 244 16.22 -9.54 16.90
N ARG A 245 16.82 -8.91 15.88
CA ARG A 245 17.36 -7.55 16.01
C ARG A 245 16.29 -6.51 15.74
N TRP A 246 15.43 -6.79 14.75
CA TRP A 246 14.35 -5.90 14.35
C TRP A 246 13.08 -6.69 14.15
N LEU A 247 12.06 -6.35 14.94
CA LEU A 247 10.71 -6.82 14.75
C LEU A 247 9.93 -5.70 14.05
N ASP A 248 9.37 -5.99 12.88
CA ASP A 248 8.67 -5.00 12.06
C ASP A 248 7.17 -4.96 12.38
N TRP A 249 6.51 -6.12 12.50
CA TRP A 249 5.09 -6.26 12.84
C TRP A 249 4.74 -7.67 13.33
N LEU A 250 3.57 -7.83 13.99
CA LEU A 250 3.02 -9.07 14.56
C LEU A 250 1.50 -9.12 14.42
N ALA A 251 0.97 -10.03 13.62
CA ALA A 251 -0.44 -10.15 13.26
C ALA A 251 -1.04 -11.50 13.69
N PRO A 252 -1.75 -11.57 14.83
CA PRO A 252 -2.61 -12.71 15.15
C PRO A 252 -3.66 -12.89 14.05
N GLN A 253 -3.86 -14.13 13.62
CA GLN A 253 -4.81 -14.48 12.57
C GLN A 253 -6.05 -15.14 13.18
N PRO A 254 -7.22 -15.02 12.53
CA PRO A 254 -8.43 -15.74 12.95
C PRO A 254 -8.28 -17.26 13.00
N SER A 255 -7.29 -17.84 12.28
CA SER A 255 -6.95 -19.26 12.36
C SER A 255 -6.39 -19.69 13.72
N GLY A 256 -5.98 -18.74 14.56
CA GLY A 256 -5.23 -19.00 15.80
C GLY A 256 -3.72 -19.06 15.59
N ASP A 257 -3.23 -18.68 14.41
CA ASP A 257 -1.80 -18.53 14.13
C ASP A 257 -1.33 -17.09 14.40
N LEU A 258 -0.03 -16.92 14.56
CA LEU A 258 0.61 -15.60 14.63
C LEU A 258 1.56 -15.45 13.44
N LEU A 259 1.31 -14.45 12.60
CA LEU A 259 2.21 -14.05 11.54
C LEU A 259 3.09 -12.90 12.04
N TYR A 260 4.36 -12.87 11.69
CA TYR A 260 5.20 -11.72 12.03
C TYR A 260 6.32 -11.52 11.03
N ALA A 261 6.80 -10.27 10.92
CA ALA A 261 8.02 -9.95 10.20
C ALA A 261 9.12 -9.56 11.16
N ALA A 262 10.29 -10.16 10.96
CA ALA A 262 11.49 -9.85 11.71
C ALA A 262 12.72 -9.95 10.82
N ASP A 263 13.64 -9.02 10.97
CA ASP A 263 14.95 -9.01 10.30
C ASP A 263 14.87 -9.21 8.78
N GLY A 264 13.83 -8.66 8.13
CA GLY A 264 13.62 -8.76 6.68
C GLY A 264 12.99 -10.07 6.21
N ALA A 265 12.53 -10.92 7.12
CA ALA A 265 11.88 -12.19 6.84
C ALA A 265 10.49 -12.28 7.50
N VAL A 266 9.63 -13.14 6.95
CA VAL A 266 8.26 -13.39 7.43
C VAL A 266 8.19 -14.79 8.02
N PHE A 267 7.50 -14.90 9.15
CA PHE A 267 7.37 -16.12 9.93
C PHE A 267 5.91 -16.39 10.28
N ARG A 268 5.59 -17.67 10.50
CA ARG A 268 4.31 -18.16 11.03
C ARG A 268 4.57 -18.99 12.28
N LEU A 269 3.84 -18.69 13.34
CA LEU A 269 3.79 -19.47 14.57
C LEU A 269 2.38 -20.05 14.70
N GLU A 270 2.24 -21.34 14.39
CA GLU A 270 0.95 -22.03 14.37
C GLU A 270 0.42 -22.27 15.78
N GLY A 271 -0.87 -22.03 16.02
CA GLY A 271 -1.49 -22.25 17.34
C GLY A 271 -0.82 -21.46 18.47
N TRP A 272 -0.42 -20.21 18.22
CA TRP A 272 0.48 -19.44 19.07
C TRP A 272 -0.01 -19.23 20.52
N ALA A 273 -1.33 -19.32 20.74
CA ALA A 273 -1.94 -19.24 22.07
C ALA A 273 -1.46 -20.36 23.01
N GLY A 274 -1.18 -21.56 22.47
CA GLY A 274 -0.73 -22.71 23.25
C GLY A 274 0.79 -22.85 23.36
N ILE A 275 1.57 -21.99 22.70
CA ILE A 275 3.03 -22.11 22.65
C ILE A 275 3.65 -21.22 23.74
N PRO A 276 4.51 -21.73 24.64
CA PRO A 276 5.21 -20.88 25.60
C PRO A 276 6.01 -19.76 24.90
N ALA A 277 5.95 -18.52 25.39
CA ALA A 277 6.57 -17.35 24.72
C ALA A 277 8.05 -17.57 24.37
N LYS A 278 8.82 -18.17 25.30
CA LYS A 278 10.26 -18.47 25.10
C LYS A 278 10.53 -19.41 23.93
N ALA A 279 9.57 -20.26 23.56
CA ALA A 279 9.66 -21.18 22.43
C ALA A 279 9.18 -20.56 21.11
N ALA A 280 8.65 -19.34 21.12
CA ALA A 280 8.05 -18.71 19.94
C ALA A 280 9.01 -18.70 18.74
N ARG A 281 10.28 -18.30 18.94
CA ARG A 281 11.26 -18.25 17.85
C ARG A 281 11.54 -19.62 17.24
N GLU A 282 11.82 -20.61 18.08
CA GLU A 282 12.16 -21.97 17.68
C GLU A 282 10.99 -22.67 16.96
N ARG A 283 9.77 -22.44 17.44
CA ARG A 283 8.54 -23.03 16.88
C ARG A 283 8.01 -22.30 15.66
N SER A 284 8.57 -21.15 15.32
CA SER A 284 8.14 -20.38 14.15
C SER A 284 8.72 -20.93 12.86
N ARG A 285 7.85 -21.16 11.88
CA ARG A 285 8.23 -21.52 10.51
C ARG A 285 8.64 -20.25 9.75
N LEU A 286 9.81 -20.27 9.12
CA LEU A 286 10.19 -19.26 8.13
C LEU A 286 9.33 -19.45 6.87
N LEU A 287 8.60 -18.40 6.47
CA LEU A 287 7.80 -18.40 5.24
C LEU A 287 8.57 -17.80 4.07
N ALA A 288 9.25 -16.68 4.28
CA ALA A 288 10.05 -16.02 3.25
C ALA A 288 11.15 -15.13 3.83
N ASP A 289 12.28 -15.02 3.14
CA ASP A 289 13.36 -14.07 3.43
C ASP A 289 13.53 -13.10 2.26
N PHE A 290 13.37 -11.80 2.53
CA PHE A 290 13.41 -10.74 1.52
C PHE A 290 14.69 -9.89 1.57
N ASN A 291 15.69 -10.30 2.35
CA ASN A 291 16.97 -9.60 2.40
C ASN A 291 17.72 -9.68 1.07
N GLY A 292 17.61 -10.81 0.37
CA GLY A 292 18.25 -11.04 -0.93
C GLY A 292 17.54 -10.39 -2.12
N LEU A 293 16.35 -9.80 -1.94
CA LEU A 293 15.65 -9.16 -3.04
C LEU A 293 16.41 -7.94 -3.56
N SER A 294 16.82 -8.03 -4.82
CA SER A 294 17.43 -6.95 -5.59
C SER A 294 16.39 -6.32 -6.52
N PHE A 295 16.66 -5.08 -6.91
CA PHE A 295 15.83 -4.36 -7.86
C PHE A 295 15.71 -5.15 -9.17
N GLN A 296 14.47 -5.31 -9.64
CA GLN A 296 14.16 -5.86 -10.96
C GLN A 296 13.18 -4.94 -11.66
N GLN A 297 13.51 -4.55 -12.89
CA GLN A 297 12.59 -3.78 -13.70
C GLN A 297 11.39 -4.66 -14.08
N MET A 298 10.22 -4.25 -13.63
CA MET A 298 8.97 -4.94 -13.92
C MET A 298 7.95 -3.95 -14.48
N ARG A 299 7.39 -4.29 -15.64
CA ARG A 299 6.26 -3.57 -16.22
C ARG A 299 4.98 -4.25 -15.77
N ALA A 300 3.98 -3.45 -15.39
CA ALA A 300 2.65 -3.96 -15.16
C ALA A 300 2.09 -4.54 -16.47
N PRO A 301 1.55 -5.77 -16.44
CA PRO A 301 0.90 -6.36 -17.59
C PRO A 301 -0.44 -5.66 -17.88
N ALA A 302 -1.04 -5.93 -19.04
CA ALA A 302 -2.26 -5.26 -19.47
C ALA A 302 -3.44 -5.52 -18.52
N GLU A 303 -3.52 -6.69 -17.89
CA GLU A 303 -4.54 -6.99 -16.88
C GLU A 303 -4.39 -6.15 -15.61
N ALA A 304 -3.18 -5.79 -15.20
CA ALA A 304 -2.95 -4.95 -14.03
C ALA A 304 -3.36 -3.48 -14.27
N MET A 305 -3.50 -3.08 -15.53
CA MET A 305 -3.96 -1.75 -15.97
C MET A 305 -5.45 -1.70 -16.29
N ARG A 306 -6.23 -2.64 -15.74
CA ARG A 306 -7.69 -2.66 -15.86
C ARG A 306 -8.31 -2.60 -14.47
N TRP A 307 -9.53 -2.09 -14.41
CA TRP A 307 -10.40 -2.30 -13.26
C TRP A 307 -11.01 -3.68 -13.28
#